data_AF-A0A953VN77-F1
#
_entry.id   AF-A0A953VN77-F1
#
_cell.length_a   1.000
_cell.length_b   1.000
_cell.length_c   1.000
_cell.angle_alpha   90.00
_cell.angle_beta   90.00
_cell.angle_gamma   90.00
#
_symmetry.space_group_name_H-M   'P 1'
#
loop_
_entity.id
_entity.type
_entity.pdbx_description
1 polymer ?
#
loop_
_entity_poly.entity_id
_entity_poly.type
_entity_poly.pdbx_seq_one_letter_code
_entity_poly.pdbx_strand_id
1 'polypeptide(L)'
;MTRYSIVADLNRCVGCQTCTAACKHTNATAPGVQWRKVLDIETGEFPDVHRAFMPVGCMHCDDAPCLSVCPTTATRKRDDGIVTIDYDLCIGCAYCTVACPYQARSRVDLPTRAFKGKTMKHEVVREDPKRIGVAQKCTMCSDRIDFGLENGLIPGLDADATPACVNACIAGALHFGDAEDPNSNVSQLLEKNQHFTMHEELGTGPGIHYLWGKSTGNDEPAPEPEMIAEPLGMPGVVPALQKSWDWRAASNFILGGSGTSLFLATAIGGTTGMSMVLPGLLALAMVGLGLFCVWLEIGRPWRFFNVFYHARMSWMTREAMVGIPFMGLGFLTVLTGSIPLGVVAAVFGMAFLYAQGRILRAAKGIPAWRHPGIVPLIVATGLTEGVGIFAVYAVIVGAGSSSLQTLASILLILIALRVFAWSSYRTSLGRIGAPTGTFAAFAADPIKLTPTHQAIPVVLLLVALAVPMLSPVLVALAGALALASGWVFKYGLITRAAFNQGYSLKKMPARGAGLSSPGVKPGWTTN
;
A
#
# COMPACT_ATOMS: atom_id res chain seq x y z
N MET A 1 5.24 0.08 -31.00
CA MET A 1 4.64 1.22 -30.26
C MET A 1 5.75 1.78 -29.40
N THR A 2 5.91 3.09 -29.34
CA THR A 2 6.99 3.72 -28.56
C THR A 2 6.89 3.40 -27.08
N ARG A 3 8.02 3.18 -26.42
CA ARG A 3 8.12 3.00 -24.98
C ARG A 3 9.31 3.74 -24.41
N TYR A 4 9.05 4.92 -23.87
CA TYR A 4 10.11 5.71 -23.24
C TYR A 4 10.64 5.04 -21.98
N SER A 5 11.96 4.81 -21.96
CA SER A 5 12.65 4.12 -20.87
C SER A 5 13.90 4.88 -20.47
N ILE A 6 14.34 4.69 -19.22
CA ILE A 6 15.65 5.18 -18.76
C ILE A 6 16.54 3.97 -18.50
N VAL A 7 17.74 4.00 -19.07
CA VAL A 7 18.80 3.05 -18.76
C VAL A 7 19.79 3.74 -17.83
N ALA A 8 20.07 3.11 -16.70
CA ALA A 8 21.01 3.57 -15.70
C ALA A 8 22.23 2.64 -15.65
N ASP A 9 23.38 3.11 -16.12
CA ASP A 9 24.64 2.42 -16.02
C ASP A 9 25.24 2.57 -14.62
N LEU A 10 25.14 1.51 -13.81
CA LEU A 10 25.64 1.50 -12.44
C LEU A 10 27.18 1.48 -12.36
N ASN A 11 27.86 1.08 -13.44
CA ASN A 11 29.33 1.09 -13.52
C ASN A 11 29.85 2.53 -13.67
N ARG A 12 29.06 3.41 -14.31
CA ARG A 12 29.41 4.83 -14.51
C ARG A 12 28.89 5.74 -13.41
N CYS A 13 27.84 5.35 -12.69
CA CYS A 13 27.23 6.22 -11.69
C CYS A 13 28.17 6.49 -10.51
N VAL A 14 28.66 7.73 -10.35
CA VAL A 14 29.58 8.12 -9.27
C VAL A 14 28.88 8.69 -8.01
N GLY A 15 27.54 8.67 -7.94
CA GLY A 15 26.83 9.13 -6.75
C GLY A 15 26.76 10.65 -6.57
N CYS A 16 27.05 11.44 -7.61
CA CYS A 16 27.17 12.91 -7.54
C CYS A 16 25.87 13.68 -7.22
N GLN A 17 24.71 13.02 -7.20
CA GLN A 17 23.38 13.61 -6.94
C GLN A 17 22.95 14.74 -7.90
N THR A 18 23.70 15.04 -8.98
CA THR A 18 23.34 16.09 -9.94
C THR A 18 21.99 15.82 -10.60
N CYS A 19 21.67 14.55 -10.91
CA CYS A 19 20.38 14.15 -11.45
C CYS A 19 19.21 14.41 -10.48
N THR A 20 19.44 14.28 -9.17
CA THR A 20 18.48 14.61 -8.11
C THR A 20 18.26 16.11 -7.99
N ALA A 21 19.35 16.90 -7.97
CA ALA A 21 19.29 18.35 -7.92
C ALA A 21 18.59 18.93 -9.16
N ALA A 22 18.95 18.46 -10.36
CA ALA A 22 18.32 18.87 -11.61
C ALA A 22 16.83 18.55 -11.64
N CYS A 23 16.44 17.33 -11.24
CA CYS A 23 15.03 16.94 -11.19
C CYS A 23 14.23 17.85 -10.23
N LYS A 24 14.78 18.15 -9.05
CA LYS A 24 14.18 19.07 -8.08
C LYS A 24 14.05 20.48 -8.65
N HIS A 25 15.10 21.00 -9.29
CA HIS A 25 15.11 22.33 -9.90
C HIS A 25 14.05 22.44 -11.01
N THR A 26 14.01 21.49 -11.93
CA THR A 26 13.06 21.49 -13.07
C THR A 26 11.61 21.36 -12.62
N ASN A 27 11.34 20.59 -11.56
CA ASN A 27 9.96 20.28 -11.15
C ASN A 27 9.50 21.04 -9.89
N ALA A 28 10.35 21.90 -9.32
CA ALA A 28 10.12 22.62 -8.06
C ALA A 28 9.54 21.73 -6.95
N THR A 29 10.15 20.56 -6.73
CA THR A 29 9.63 19.63 -5.71
C THR A 29 9.84 20.19 -4.30
N ALA A 30 8.83 20.00 -3.45
CA ALA A 30 8.85 20.44 -2.06
C ALA A 30 10.05 19.86 -1.27
N PRO A 31 10.47 20.50 -0.16
CA PRO A 31 11.43 19.93 0.78
C PRO A 31 11.10 18.48 1.15
N GLY A 32 12.12 17.61 1.19
CA GLY A 32 11.93 16.17 1.45
C GLY A 32 11.33 15.36 0.30
N VAL A 33 10.81 16.00 -0.76
CA VAL A 33 10.29 15.31 -1.95
C VAL A 33 11.34 15.29 -3.04
N GLN A 34 11.75 14.08 -3.42
CA GLN A 34 12.70 13.85 -4.50
C GLN A 34 12.11 12.81 -5.46
N TRP A 35 11.81 13.24 -6.69
CA TRP A 35 11.26 12.35 -7.74
C TRP A 35 12.33 11.45 -8.38
N ARG A 36 13.59 11.89 -8.33
CA ARG A 36 14.81 11.12 -8.65
C ARG A 36 15.74 11.19 -7.45
N LYS A 37 16.25 10.06 -7.00
CA LYS A 37 17.19 9.93 -5.87
C LYS A 37 18.38 9.10 -6.32
N VAL A 38 19.55 9.28 -5.75
CA VAL A 38 20.63 8.31 -5.87
C VAL A 38 20.81 7.65 -4.52
N LEU A 39 20.54 6.34 -4.47
CA LEU A 39 20.81 5.51 -3.31
C LEU A 39 22.30 5.27 -3.20
N ASP A 40 22.75 5.25 -1.95
CA ASP A 40 24.11 4.95 -1.56
C ASP A 40 24.09 3.65 -0.79
N ILE A 41 24.67 2.61 -1.38
CA ILE A 41 24.58 1.23 -0.91
C ILE A 41 25.99 0.78 -0.60
N GLU A 42 26.25 0.43 0.66
CA GLU A 42 27.54 -0.05 1.14
C GLU A 42 27.40 -1.48 1.64
N THR A 43 28.25 -2.39 1.19
CA THR A 43 28.13 -3.84 1.45
C THR A 43 29.49 -4.44 1.74
N GLY A 44 29.53 -5.57 2.44
CA GLY A 44 30.78 -6.22 2.86
C GLY A 44 31.21 -5.80 4.25
N GLU A 45 32.32 -6.36 4.72
CA GLU A 45 32.89 -6.09 6.04
C GLU A 45 34.30 -5.52 5.88
N PHE A 46 34.71 -4.62 6.77
CA PHE A 46 36.05 -4.05 6.72
C PHE A 46 37.13 -5.16 6.80
N PRO A 47 38.15 -5.16 5.91
CA PRO A 47 38.51 -4.12 4.93
C PRO A 47 37.86 -4.25 3.54
N ASP A 48 37.12 -5.32 3.27
CA ASP A 48 36.52 -5.66 1.98
C ASP A 48 35.12 -5.05 1.80
N VAL A 49 35.05 -3.71 1.84
CA VAL A 49 33.82 -2.94 1.68
C VAL A 49 33.64 -2.47 0.24
N HIS A 50 32.44 -2.68 -0.29
CA HIS A 50 32.01 -2.24 -1.61
C HIS A 50 30.93 -1.18 -1.50
N ARG A 51 31.00 -0.17 -2.38
CA ARG A 51 30.00 0.91 -2.45
C ARG A 51 29.44 1.05 -3.86
N ALA A 52 28.12 1.04 -3.97
CA ALA A 52 27.38 1.20 -5.21
C ALA A 52 26.39 2.36 -5.12
N PHE A 53 26.23 3.07 -6.24
CA PHE A 53 25.26 4.16 -6.35
C PHE A 53 24.17 3.79 -7.33
N MET A 54 22.91 3.85 -6.89
CA MET A 54 21.76 3.44 -7.69
C MET A 54 20.77 4.59 -7.87
N PRO A 55 20.65 5.18 -9.07
CA PRO A 55 19.69 6.25 -9.33
C PRO A 55 18.26 5.70 -9.47
N VAL A 56 17.42 5.94 -8.47
CA VAL A 56 16.03 5.44 -8.39
C VAL A 56 14.99 6.55 -8.56
N GLY A 57 13.80 6.19 -8.98
CA GLY A 57 12.68 7.12 -9.19
C GLY A 57 11.40 6.38 -9.57
N CYS A 58 10.44 7.07 -10.21
CA CYS A 58 9.30 6.38 -10.78
C CYS A 58 9.76 5.44 -11.89
N MET A 59 9.29 4.20 -11.84
CA MET A 59 9.68 3.19 -12.82
C MET A 59 8.83 3.18 -14.10
N HIS A 60 7.76 3.99 -14.16
CA HIS A 60 6.84 4.05 -15.32
C HIS A 60 6.41 2.64 -15.79
N CYS A 61 5.97 1.84 -14.83
CA CYS A 61 5.62 0.42 -14.99
C CYS A 61 4.54 0.16 -16.06
N ASP A 62 4.64 -0.98 -16.75
CA ASP A 62 3.61 -1.48 -17.67
C ASP A 62 2.33 -1.87 -16.94
N ASP A 63 2.44 -2.77 -15.96
CA ASP A 63 1.40 -3.13 -15.00
C ASP A 63 1.58 -2.30 -13.73
N ALA A 64 1.27 -1.02 -13.85
CA ALA A 64 1.46 -0.04 -12.78
C ALA A 64 0.48 -0.26 -11.61
N PRO A 65 0.94 -0.69 -10.41
CA PRO A 65 0.03 -0.92 -9.27
C PRO A 65 -0.65 0.37 -8.82
N CYS A 66 0.03 1.50 -9.00
CA CYS A 66 -0.52 2.82 -8.71
C CYS A 66 -1.69 3.23 -9.62
N LEU A 67 -1.80 2.66 -10.82
CA LEU A 67 -2.91 2.88 -11.74
C LEU A 67 -4.12 2.05 -11.29
N SER A 68 -3.92 0.76 -11.04
CA SER A 68 -5.00 -0.15 -10.65
C SER A 68 -5.65 0.21 -9.31
N VAL A 69 -4.89 0.76 -8.36
CA VAL A 69 -5.44 1.20 -7.07
C VAL A 69 -6.13 2.57 -7.12
N CYS A 70 -5.87 3.40 -8.12
CA CYS A 70 -6.37 4.78 -8.17
C CYS A 70 -7.89 4.81 -8.40
N PRO A 71 -8.70 5.25 -7.42
CA PRO A 71 -10.16 5.17 -7.54
C PRO A 71 -10.73 6.20 -8.53
N THR A 72 -9.99 7.28 -8.80
CA THR A 72 -10.48 8.41 -9.60
C THR A 72 -10.03 8.40 -11.06
N THR A 73 -9.27 7.39 -11.48
CA THR A 73 -8.56 7.35 -12.79
C THR A 73 -7.51 8.46 -12.96
N ALA A 74 -7.16 9.20 -11.89
CA ALA A 74 -6.17 10.27 -11.98
C ALA A 74 -4.78 9.79 -12.40
N THR A 75 -4.37 8.58 -12.03
CA THR A 75 -3.17 7.97 -12.61
C THR A 75 -3.51 7.33 -13.94
N ARG A 76 -2.83 7.75 -15.01
CA ARG A 76 -3.00 7.22 -16.38
C ARG A 76 -1.66 6.75 -16.93
N LYS A 77 -1.71 5.91 -17.96
CA LYS A 77 -0.54 5.54 -18.78
C LYS A 77 -0.79 6.08 -20.19
N ARG A 78 0.17 6.85 -20.72
CA ARG A 78 0.19 7.32 -22.10
C ARG A 78 0.53 6.16 -23.04
N ASP A 79 0.27 6.33 -24.33
CA ASP A 79 0.57 5.33 -25.36
C ASP A 79 2.07 5.06 -25.51
N ASP A 80 2.90 6.05 -25.15
CA ASP A 80 4.37 5.98 -25.13
C ASP A 80 4.94 5.35 -23.84
N GLY A 81 4.09 4.77 -22.99
CA GLY A 81 4.47 4.12 -21.73
C GLY A 81 4.62 5.06 -20.54
N ILE A 82 4.58 6.39 -20.72
CA ILE A 82 4.75 7.32 -19.60
C ILE A 82 3.51 7.29 -18.70
N VAL A 83 3.68 6.79 -17.47
CA VAL A 83 2.67 6.95 -16.42
C VAL A 83 2.62 8.42 -15.98
N THR A 84 1.43 9.02 -15.89
CA THR A 84 1.23 10.41 -15.46
C THR A 84 0.18 10.51 -14.35
N ILE A 85 0.01 11.70 -13.78
CA ILE A 85 -1.05 12.00 -12.82
C ILE A 85 -1.79 13.24 -13.30
N ASP A 86 -3.09 13.10 -13.46
CA ASP A 86 -4.03 14.21 -13.60
C ASP A 86 -4.29 14.81 -12.20
N TYR A 87 -3.74 15.99 -11.95
CA TYR A 87 -3.86 16.66 -10.66
C TYR A 87 -5.26 17.23 -10.40
N ASP A 88 -6.10 17.38 -11.42
CA ASP A 88 -7.48 17.88 -11.27
C ASP A 88 -8.43 16.75 -10.86
N LEU A 89 -8.21 15.52 -11.35
CA LEU A 89 -8.98 14.35 -10.91
C LEU A 89 -8.49 13.75 -9.59
N CYS A 90 -7.24 14.00 -9.19
CA CYS A 90 -6.68 13.41 -7.98
C CYS A 90 -7.39 13.98 -6.73
N ILE A 91 -7.86 13.06 -5.88
CA ILE A 91 -8.43 13.38 -4.57
C ILE A 91 -7.37 13.46 -3.47
N GLY A 92 -6.19 12.86 -3.66
CA GLY A 92 -5.16 12.84 -2.63
C GLY A 92 -5.36 11.80 -1.52
N CYS A 93 -5.97 10.64 -1.82
CA CYS A 93 -6.11 9.53 -0.86
C CYS A 93 -4.79 8.79 -0.53
N ALA A 94 -3.70 9.14 -1.21
CA ALA A 94 -2.36 8.54 -1.08
C ALA A 94 -2.27 7.01 -1.22
N TYR A 95 -3.33 6.34 -1.69
CA TYR A 95 -3.34 4.89 -1.91
C TYR A 95 -2.27 4.44 -2.93
N CYS A 96 -2.08 5.24 -3.98
CA CYS A 96 -1.01 5.00 -4.95
C CYS A 96 0.40 5.14 -4.37
N THR A 97 0.58 5.88 -3.27
CA THR A 97 1.87 6.02 -2.58
C THR A 97 2.23 4.73 -1.84
N VAL A 98 1.31 4.17 -1.07
CA VAL A 98 1.52 2.89 -0.36
C VAL A 98 1.53 1.70 -1.32
N ALA A 99 0.84 1.77 -2.46
CA ALA A 99 0.84 0.70 -3.46
C ALA A 99 2.12 0.64 -4.31
N CYS A 100 2.92 1.72 -4.36
CA CYS A 100 4.12 1.78 -5.19
C CYS A 100 5.28 1.04 -4.51
N PRO A 101 5.82 -0.05 -5.09
CA PRO A 101 6.93 -0.80 -4.50
C PRO A 101 8.30 -0.11 -4.64
N TYR A 102 8.33 1.04 -5.32
CA TYR A 102 9.56 1.83 -5.60
C TYR A 102 9.63 3.14 -4.80
N GLN A 103 8.67 3.36 -3.90
CA GLN A 103 8.58 4.55 -3.03
C GLN A 103 8.69 5.86 -3.85
N ALA A 104 8.18 5.83 -5.09
CA ALA A 104 8.39 6.86 -6.10
C ALA A 104 7.26 7.88 -6.20
N ARG A 105 6.35 7.86 -5.23
CA ARG A 105 5.19 8.75 -5.13
C ARG A 105 5.23 9.46 -3.80
N SER A 106 4.72 10.69 -3.77
CA SER A 106 4.63 11.49 -2.56
C SER A 106 3.36 12.33 -2.61
N ARG A 107 2.69 12.55 -1.47
CA ARG A 107 1.63 13.54 -1.33
C ARG A 107 2.20 14.72 -0.56
N VAL A 108 1.98 15.94 -1.04
CA VAL A 108 2.39 17.16 -0.36
C VAL A 108 1.13 17.90 0.06
N ASP A 109 0.84 17.92 1.35
CA ASP A 109 -0.41 18.49 1.86
C ASP A 109 -0.37 20.01 2.01
N LEU A 110 0.81 20.57 2.29
CA LEU A 110 1.01 22.00 2.45
C LEU A 110 2.18 22.51 1.60
N PRO A 111 2.08 23.73 1.04
CA PRO A 111 3.20 24.36 0.35
C PRO A 111 4.31 24.63 1.38
N THR A 112 5.46 24.00 1.19
CA THR A 112 6.64 24.17 2.05
C THR A 112 7.82 24.62 1.20
N ARG A 113 8.64 25.53 1.74
CA ARG A 113 9.79 26.13 1.04
C ARG A 113 11.10 25.64 1.64
N ALA A 114 12.12 25.47 0.82
CA ALA A 114 13.39 24.88 1.26
C ALA A 114 14.24 25.79 2.18
N PHE A 115 14.06 27.12 2.13
CA PHE A 115 14.96 28.07 2.78
C PHE A 115 14.28 28.87 3.89
N LYS A 116 13.86 28.19 4.96
CA LYS A 116 13.17 28.80 6.12
C LYS A 116 11.98 29.68 5.70
N GLY A 117 11.18 29.21 4.75
CA GLY A 117 10.03 29.95 4.22
C GLY A 117 10.32 30.91 3.08
N LYS A 118 11.58 31.17 2.72
CA LYS A 118 11.94 32.01 1.57
C LYS A 118 11.79 31.24 0.26
N THR A 119 11.14 31.86 -0.72
CA THR A 119 10.91 31.28 -2.04
C THR A 119 12.09 31.52 -2.97
N MET A 120 12.55 30.47 -3.64
CA MET A 120 13.58 30.56 -4.68
C MET A 120 12.97 30.85 -6.05
N LYS A 121 13.72 31.48 -6.96
CA LYS A 121 13.25 31.81 -8.32
C LYS A 121 12.67 30.60 -9.06
N HIS A 122 13.34 29.45 -9.01
CA HIS A 122 12.86 28.23 -9.67
C HIS A 122 11.56 27.69 -9.06
N GLU A 123 11.37 27.85 -7.74
CA GLU A 123 10.12 27.49 -7.09
C GLU A 123 8.99 28.38 -7.60
N VAL A 124 9.20 29.69 -7.76
CA VAL A 124 8.17 30.60 -8.33
C VAL A 124 7.77 30.19 -9.74
N VAL A 125 8.74 29.86 -10.60
CA VAL A 125 8.49 29.58 -12.03
C VAL A 125 7.80 28.24 -12.25
N ARG A 126 8.08 27.23 -11.41
CA ARG A 126 7.63 25.84 -11.61
C ARG A 126 6.63 25.36 -10.57
N GLU A 127 6.28 26.19 -9.58
CA GLU A 127 5.23 25.88 -8.62
C GLU A 127 3.88 25.73 -9.33
N ASP A 128 3.19 24.66 -8.97
CA ASP A 128 1.88 24.35 -9.51
C ASP A 128 0.93 24.11 -8.33
N PRO A 129 0.01 25.06 -8.07
CA PRO A 129 -0.96 24.94 -6.97
C PRO A 129 -1.83 23.68 -7.06
N LYS A 130 -1.99 23.09 -8.26
CA LYS A 130 -2.75 21.85 -8.44
C LYS A 130 -2.05 20.66 -7.78
N ARG A 131 -0.73 20.73 -7.56
CA ARG A 131 0.06 19.64 -6.96
C ARG A 131 -0.08 19.55 -5.43
N ILE A 132 -0.70 20.53 -4.78
CA ILE A 132 -0.95 20.49 -3.33
C ILE A 132 -2.15 19.59 -3.01
N GLY A 133 -2.07 18.82 -1.93
CA GLY A 133 -3.11 17.89 -1.48
C GLY A 133 -3.34 16.71 -2.43
N VAL A 134 -2.43 16.46 -3.38
CA VAL A 134 -2.54 15.36 -4.37
C VAL A 134 -1.24 14.58 -4.46
N ALA A 135 -1.31 13.38 -5.03
CA ALA A 135 -0.13 12.56 -5.26
C ALA A 135 0.71 13.14 -6.41
N GLN A 136 2.03 13.07 -6.26
CA GLN A 136 3.03 13.58 -7.19
C GLN A 136 4.11 12.51 -7.43
N LYS A 137 4.78 12.58 -8.58
CA LYS A 137 5.87 11.67 -8.98
C LYS A 137 6.68 12.23 -10.15
N CYS A 138 7.82 11.61 -10.45
CA CYS A 138 8.52 11.80 -11.72
C CYS A 138 7.55 11.59 -12.91
N THR A 139 7.49 12.52 -13.85
CA THR A 139 6.70 12.44 -15.08
C THR A 139 7.56 12.17 -16.32
N MET A 140 8.80 11.72 -16.15
CA MET A 140 9.82 11.65 -17.21
C MET A 140 10.03 13.01 -17.91
N CYS A 141 9.75 14.13 -17.24
CA CYS A 141 9.78 15.45 -17.89
C CYS A 141 8.94 15.47 -19.18
N SER A 142 7.73 14.91 -19.12
CA SER A 142 6.82 14.83 -20.26
C SER A 142 6.63 16.17 -20.97
N ASP A 143 6.65 17.29 -20.23
CA ASP A 143 6.60 18.65 -20.79
C ASP A 143 7.76 18.94 -21.78
N ARG A 144 8.97 18.44 -21.49
CA ARG A 144 10.13 18.55 -22.39
C ARG A 144 10.01 17.63 -23.58
N ILE A 145 9.54 16.40 -23.36
CA ILE A 145 9.36 15.39 -24.42
C ILE A 145 8.33 15.90 -25.43
N ASP A 146 7.17 16.36 -24.93
CA ASP A 146 6.07 16.86 -25.76
C ASP A 146 6.53 18.08 -26.58
N PHE A 147 7.18 19.06 -25.95
CA PHE A 147 7.79 20.19 -26.65
C PHE A 147 8.81 19.75 -27.70
N GLY A 148 9.68 18.79 -27.37
CA GLY A 148 10.69 18.29 -28.29
C GLY A 148 10.08 17.67 -29.54
N LEU A 149 9.11 16.77 -29.36
CA LEU A 149 8.41 16.10 -30.47
C LEU A 149 7.68 17.11 -31.37
N GLU A 150 7.00 18.11 -30.78
CA GLU A 150 6.33 19.18 -31.54
C GLU A 150 7.30 19.99 -32.41
N ASN A 151 8.58 20.06 -32.02
CA ASN A 151 9.63 20.80 -32.74
C ASN A 151 10.54 19.88 -33.58
N GLY A 152 10.17 18.62 -33.78
CA GLY A 152 10.95 17.66 -34.58
C GLY A 152 12.25 17.21 -33.92
N LEU A 153 12.41 17.42 -32.61
CA LEU A 153 13.54 16.96 -31.82
C LEU A 153 13.32 15.50 -31.38
N ILE A 154 14.43 14.78 -31.18
CA ILE A 154 14.45 13.36 -30.84
C ILE A 154 14.75 13.21 -29.33
N PRO A 155 13.78 12.75 -28.52
CA PRO A 155 14.00 12.53 -27.10
C PRO A 155 15.09 11.48 -26.85
N GLY A 156 16.09 11.83 -26.04
CA GLY A 156 17.25 10.99 -25.76
C GLY A 156 18.52 11.38 -26.54
N LEU A 157 18.37 12.14 -27.62
CA LEU A 157 19.47 12.71 -28.42
C LEU A 157 19.54 14.23 -28.24
N ASP A 158 18.41 14.90 -28.46
CA ASP A 158 18.33 16.36 -28.33
C ASP A 158 18.11 16.76 -26.88
N ALA A 159 18.95 17.67 -26.38
CA ALA A 159 18.94 18.09 -24.98
C ALA A 159 17.56 18.68 -24.58
N ASP A 160 16.93 19.44 -25.46
CA ASP A 160 15.64 20.10 -25.16
C ASP A 160 14.48 19.11 -25.06
N ALA A 161 14.55 17.98 -25.78
CA ALA A 161 13.58 16.88 -25.73
C ALA A 161 13.87 15.84 -24.63
N THR A 162 15.03 15.92 -23.98
CA THR A 162 15.52 14.91 -23.04
C THR A 162 15.26 15.29 -21.58
N PRO A 163 14.91 14.33 -20.69
CA PRO A 163 14.66 14.62 -19.29
C PRO A 163 15.83 15.30 -18.57
N ALA A 164 15.54 16.29 -17.72
CA ALA A 164 16.57 17.10 -17.06
C ALA A 164 17.56 16.27 -16.22
N CYS A 165 17.10 15.17 -15.61
CA CYS A 165 17.98 14.30 -14.83
C CYS A 165 19.01 13.54 -15.67
N VAL A 166 18.72 13.31 -16.96
CA VAL A 166 19.59 12.64 -17.93
C VAL A 166 20.61 13.65 -18.45
N ASN A 167 20.15 14.84 -18.88
CA ASN A 167 21.03 15.93 -19.32
C ASN A 167 22.06 16.35 -18.27
N ALA A 168 21.67 16.34 -16.99
CA ALA A 168 22.54 16.74 -15.90
C ALA A 168 23.50 15.62 -15.42
N CYS A 169 23.46 14.43 -16.03
CA CYS A 169 24.28 13.30 -15.61
C CYS A 169 25.74 13.47 -16.07
N ILE A 170 26.58 14.03 -15.20
CA ILE A 170 28.00 14.31 -15.50
C ILE A 170 28.82 13.07 -15.87
N ALA A 171 28.41 11.88 -15.40
CA ALA A 171 29.13 10.64 -15.66
C ALA A 171 28.68 9.93 -16.95
N GLY A 172 27.63 10.43 -17.62
CA GLY A 172 26.98 9.74 -18.73
C GLY A 172 26.43 8.38 -18.32
N ALA A 173 25.88 8.30 -17.11
CA ALA A 173 25.34 7.07 -16.53
C ALA A 173 23.82 6.91 -16.75
N LEU A 174 23.11 7.99 -17.07
CA LEU A 174 21.68 7.95 -17.36
C LEU A 174 21.50 8.16 -18.86
N HIS A 175 20.70 7.30 -19.48
CA HIS A 175 20.30 7.39 -20.89
C HIS A 175 18.79 7.32 -20.97
N PHE A 176 18.22 8.00 -21.96
CA PHE A 176 16.78 8.03 -22.22
C PHE A 176 16.54 7.85 -23.70
N GLY A 177 15.43 7.21 -24.06
CA GLY A 177 15.03 6.96 -25.43
C GLY A 177 13.87 5.97 -25.50
N ASP A 178 13.50 5.60 -26.73
CA ASP A 178 12.48 4.59 -27.01
C ASP A 178 13.08 3.17 -26.94
N ALA A 179 12.65 2.36 -25.99
CA ALA A 179 13.12 0.98 -25.81
C ALA A 179 12.59 0.01 -26.88
N GLU A 180 11.63 0.43 -27.70
CA GLU A 180 11.04 -0.40 -28.76
C GLU A 180 11.58 -0.05 -30.14
N ASP A 181 12.34 1.04 -30.28
CA ASP A 181 13.11 1.37 -31.48
C ASP A 181 14.50 0.71 -31.40
N PRO A 182 14.83 -0.29 -32.25
CA PRO A 182 16.13 -0.96 -32.23
C PRO A 182 17.31 -0.01 -32.47
N ASN A 183 17.08 1.12 -33.14
CA ASN A 183 18.14 2.08 -33.45
C ASN A 183 18.40 3.07 -32.30
N SER A 184 17.54 3.11 -31.28
CA SER A 184 17.69 4.05 -30.18
C SER A 184 18.93 3.75 -29.32
N ASN A 185 19.46 4.79 -28.67
CA ASN A 185 20.58 4.65 -27.74
C ASN A 185 20.29 3.65 -26.60
N VAL A 186 19.06 3.63 -26.09
CA VAL A 186 18.66 2.76 -24.98
C VAL A 186 18.52 1.30 -25.43
N SER A 187 17.91 1.04 -26.59
CA SER A 187 17.75 -0.34 -27.09
C SER A 187 19.11 -0.97 -27.37
N GLN A 188 20.02 -0.23 -28.01
CA GLN A 188 21.39 -0.70 -28.24
C GLN A 188 22.16 -0.94 -26.93
N LEU A 189 21.94 -0.13 -25.90
CA LEU A 189 22.56 -0.35 -24.58
C LEU A 189 22.03 -1.62 -23.91
N LEU A 190 20.72 -1.86 -23.99
CA LEU A 190 20.08 -3.05 -23.41
C LEU A 190 20.48 -4.34 -24.13
N GLU A 191 20.66 -4.28 -25.46
CA GLU A 191 21.11 -5.42 -26.26
C GLU A 191 22.58 -5.77 -25.98
N LYS A 192 23.45 -4.76 -25.88
CA LYS A 192 24.91 -4.95 -25.74
C LYS A 192 25.36 -5.26 -24.30
N ASN A 193 24.52 -5.01 -23.30
CA ASN A 193 24.92 -5.09 -21.89
C ASN A 193 23.94 -5.95 -21.07
N GLN A 194 24.49 -6.59 -20.05
CA GLN A 194 23.68 -7.21 -19.01
C GLN A 194 22.93 -6.13 -18.22
N HIS A 195 21.65 -6.40 -17.96
CA HIS A 195 20.80 -5.49 -17.22
C HIS A 195 19.78 -6.24 -16.37
N PHE A 196 19.20 -5.53 -15.41
CA PHE A 196 18.05 -6.01 -14.63
C PHE A 196 17.07 -4.86 -14.38
N THR A 197 15.87 -5.21 -13.94
CA THR A 197 14.89 -4.26 -13.41
C THR A 197 14.60 -4.52 -11.93
N MET A 198 14.23 -3.47 -11.21
CA MET A 198 14.02 -3.55 -9.77
C MET A 198 12.72 -4.30 -9.45
N HIS A 199 12.75 -5.18 -8.44
CA HIS A 199 11.59 -5.94 -7.93
C HIS A 199 10.80 -6.71 -9.01
N GLU A 200 11.49 -7.36 -9.97
CA GLU A 200 10.85 -8.14 -11.05
C GLU A 200 9.86 -9.19 -10.56
N GLU A 201 10.07 -9.76 -9.37
CA GLU A 201 9.19 -10.76 -8.76
C GLU A 201 7.75 -10.23 -8.53
N LEU A 202 7.56 -8.90 -8.56
CA LEU A 202 6.24 -8.27 -8.41
C LEU A 202 5.47 -8.15 -9.74
N GLY A 203 6.10 -8.51 -10.87
CA GLY A 203 5.50 -8.55 -12.19
C GLY A 203 4.95 -7.21 -12.67
N THR A 204 5.59 -6.08 -12.32
CA THR A 204 5.08 -4.74 -12.70
C THR A 204 5.55 -4.26 -14.07
N GLY A 205 6.54 -4.92 -14.69
CA GLY A 205 7.19 -4.46 -15.93
C GLY A 205 7.80 -3.05 -15.82
N PRO A 206 8.84 -2.82 -14.99
CA PRO A 206 9.48 -1.51 -14.86
C PRO A 206 10.11 -1.04 -16.18
N GLY A 207 9.95 0.24 -16.55
CA GLY A 207 10.62 0.87 -17.70
C GLY A 207 11.96 1.54 -17.36
N ILE A 208 12.55 1.19 -16.22
CA ILE A 208 13.89 1.67 -15.82
C ILE A 208 14.78 0.45 -15.66
N HIS A 209 15.86 0.43 -16.43
CA HIS A 209 16.78 -0.70 -16.51
C HIS A 209 18.13 -0.30 -15.93
N TYR A 210 18.78 -1.23 -15.24
CA TYR A 210 20.07 -1.00 -14.59
C TYR A 210 21.14 -1.89 -15.22
N LEU A 211 22.17 -1.29 -15.81
CA LEU A 211 23.34 -2.02 -16.32
C LEU A 211 24.32 -2.25 -15.18
N TRP A 212 24.92 -3.45 -15.09
CA TRP A 212 25.73 -3.84 -13.93
C TRP A 212 27.06 -4.55 -14.26
N GLY A 213 27.41 -4.75 -15.53
CA GLY A 213 28.68 -5.37 -15.92
C GLY A 213 29.13 -5.05 -17.35
N LYS A 214 30.41 -5.26 -17.65
CA LYS A 214 30.91 -5.39 -19.04
C LYS A 214 30.72 -6.86 -19.43
N SER A 215 30.09 -7.13 -20.57
CA SER A 215 29.99 -8.50 -21.11
C SER A 215 31.39 -9.11 -21.25
N THR A 216 31.79 -9.97 -20.30
CA THR A 216 33.03 -10.76 -20.40
C THR A 216 32.75 -12.23 -20.72
N GLY A 217 31.49 -12.56 -21.03
CA GLY A 217 31.10 -13.86 -21.60
C GLY A 217 31.15 -15.06 -20.66
N ASN A 218 31.62 -14.91 -19.42
CA ASN A 218 31.86 -16.02 -18.48
C ASN A 218 31.24 -15.80 -17.08
N ASP A 219 30.17 -15.02 -16.96
CA ASP A 219 29.50 -14.85 -15.66
C ASP A 219 28.53 -16.00 -15.40
N GLU A 220 28.91 -16.93 -14.51
CA GLU A 220 27.97 -17.88 -13.92
C GLU A 220 26.77 -17.13 -13.30
N PRO A 221 25.55 -17.69 -13.33
CA PRO A 221 24.39 -17.07 -12.69
C PRO A 221 24.66 -16.91 -11.19
N ALA A 222 25.01 -15.69 -10.77
CA ALA A 222 25.30 -15.44 -9.35
C ALA A 222 24.07 -15.76 -8.48
N PRO A 223 24.29 -16.32 -7.27
CA PRO A 223 23.23 -16.73 -6.35
C PRO A 223 22.26 -15.59 -6.02
N GLU A 224 21.09 -15.94 -5.49
CA GLU A 224 20.10 -14.96 -5.05
C GLU A 224 20.71 -13.96 -4.06
N PRO A 225 20.33 -12.67 -4.14
CA PRO A 225 20.86 -11.64 -3.26
C PRO A 225 20.58 -11.98 -1.80
N GLU A 226 21.62 -11.97 -0.96
CA GLU A 226 21.45 -12.22 0.48
C GLU A 226 20.60 -11.12 1.13
N MET A 227 19.67 -11.54 2.01
CA MET A 227 18.88 -10.62 2.82
C MET A 227 19.65 -10.26 4.08
N ILE A 228 20.06 -9.00 4.20
CA ILE A 228 20.77 -8.50 5.37
C ILE A 228 19.76 -7.87 6.31
N ALA A 229 19.60 -8.46 7.51
CA ALA A 229 18.57 -8.06 8.47
C ALA A 229 18.72 -6.60 8.95
N GLU A 230 19.94 -6.14 9.23
CA GLU A 230 20.21 -4.77 9.71
C GLU A 230 21.60 -4.29 9.28
N PRO A 231 21.76 -3.69 8.08
CA PRO A 231 23.03 -3.08 7.73
C PRO A 231 23.20 -1.73 8.43
N LEU A 232 24.33 -1.56 9.12
CA LEU A 232 24.83 -0.27 9.56
C LEU A 232 25.04 0.65 8.35
N GLY A 233 24.57 1.90 8.42
CA GLY A 233 24.97 2.94 7.46
C GLY A 233 24.17 3.07 6.16
N MET A 234 23.03 2.39 5.97
CA MET A 234 22.17 2.55 4.76
C MET A 234 20.83 3.28 4.97
N PRO A 235 20.79 4.50 5.56
CA PRO A 235 19.55 5.24 5.73
C PRO A 235 18.94 5.60 4.36
N GLY A 236 17.74 5.09 4.08
CA GLY A 236 17.00 5.36 2.84
C GLY A 236 16.94 4.20 1.83
N VAL A 237 17.71 3.13 2.05
CA VAL A 237 17.65 1.88 1.27
C VAL A 237 16.72 0.85 1.93
N VAL A 238 16.79 0.77 3.26
CA VAL A 238 15.97 -0.13 4.09
C VAL A 238 14.47 0.20 4.02
N PRO A 239 13.59 -0.82 4.18
CA PRO A 239 12.18 -0.64 4.42
C PRO A 239 11.88 0.43 5.47
N ALA A 240 11.00 1.36 5.14
CA ALA A 240 10.51 2.37 6.07
C ALA A 240 9.01 2.22 6.30
N LEU A 241 8.55 2.55 7.50
CA LEU A 241 7.13 2.61 7.81
C LEU A 241 6.44 3.65 6.91
N GLN A 242 5.35 3.25 6.25
CA GLN A 242 4.56 4.16 5.44
C GLN A 242 3.93 5.26 6.33
N LYS A 243 3.86 6.49 5.82
CA LYS A 243 3.28 7.66 6.53
C LYS A 243 2.05 8.24 5.85
N SER A 244 1.58 7.60 4.79
CA SER A 244 0.49 8.10 3.95
C SER A 244 -0.89 7.77 4.50
N TRP A 245 -1.03 6.65 5.20
CA TRP A 245 -2.26 6.23 5.85
C TRP A 245 -2.03 6.15 7.35
N ASP A 246 -2.83 6.89 8.10
CA ASP A 246 -2.71 6.94 9.56
C ASP A 246 -3.95 6.36 10.25
N TRP A 247 -4.20 6.79 11.48
CA TRP A 247 -5.36 6.37 12.25
C TRP A 247 -6.69 6.61 11.51
N ARG A 248 -6.81 7.65 10.68
CA ARG A 248 -8.04 7.96 9.94
C ARG A 248 -8.35 6.88 8.91
N ALA A 249 -7.34 6.43 8.18
CA ALA A 249 -7.47 5.30 7.27
C ALA A 249 -7.76 4.00 8.04
N ALA A 250 -7.06 3.77 9.16
CA ALA A 250 -7.30 2.59 10.01
C ALA A 250 -8.75 2.54 10.54
N SER A 251 -9.32 3.68 10.93
CA SER A 251 -10.70 3.78 11.42
C SER A 251 -11.73 3.27 10.41
N ASN A 252 -11.50 3.43 9.10
CA ASN A 252 -12.40 2.85 8.10
C ASN A 252 -12.35 1.31 8.09
N PHE A 253 -11.16 0.70 8.16
CA PHE A 253 -11.01 -0.75 8.26
C PHE A 253 -11.61 -1.31 9.56
N ILE A 254 -11.51 -0.53 10.64
CA ILE A 254 -12.07 -0.87 11.95
C ILE A 254 -13.59 -0.76 11.92
N LEU A 255 -14.12 0.46 11.81
CA LEU A 255 -15.55 0.74 11.95
C LEU A 255 -16.37 0.25 10.76
N GLY A 256 -15.82 0.35 9.55
CA GLY A 256 -16.45 -0.19 8.34
C GLY A 256 -16.58 -1.71 8.41
N GLY A 257 -15.51 -2.41 8.80
CA GLY A 257 -15.53 -3.87 8.91
C GLY A 257 -16.38 -4.40 10.08
N SER A 258 -16.28 -3.77 11.26
CA SER A 258 -17.12 -4.13 12.41
C SER A 258 -18.59 -3.79 12.18
N GLY A 259 -18.88 -2.61 11.61
CA GLY A 259 -20.25 -2.11 11.39
C GLY A 259 -21.00 -2.92 10.35
N THR A 260 -20.40 -3.25 9.21
CA THR A 260 -21.03 -4.11 8.19
C THR A 260 -21.34 -5.51 8.73
N SER A 261 -20.43 -6.08 9.54
CA SER A 261 -20.63 -7.38 10.17
C SER A 261 -21.65 -7.34 11.30
N LEU A 262 -21.74 -6.23 12.05
CA LEU A 262 -22.80 -5.98 13.03
C LEU A 262 -24.17 -5.93 12.35
N PHE A 263 -24.26 -5.28 11.18
CA PHE A 263 -25.49 -5.25 10.40
C PHE A 263 -25.89 -6.66 9.94
N LEU A 264 -24.95 -7.49 9.48
CA LEU A 264 -25.22 -8.89 9.15
C LEU A 264 -25.78 -9.65 10.36
N ALA A 265 -25.14 -9.54 11.53
CA ALA A 265 -25.62 -10.17 12.76
C ALA A 265 -27.02 -9.66 13.15
N THR A 266 -27.29 -8.36 12.93
CA THR A 266 -28.59 -7.73 13.15
C THR A 266 -29.67 -8.31 12.23
N ALA A 267 -29.39 -8.44 10.93
CA ALA A 267 -30.32 -9.00 9.96
C ALA A 267 -30.66 -10.47 10.28
N ILE A 268 -29.67 -11.26 10.68
CA ILE A 268 -29.88 -12.65 11.14
C ILE A 268 -30.72 -12.65 12.42
N GLY A 269 -30.39 -11.80 13.39
CA GLY A 269 -31.11 -11.68 14.65
C GLY A 269 -32.57 -11.27 14.49
N GLY A 270 -32.87 -10.44 13.50
CA GLY A 270 -34.24 -10.06 13.13
C GLY A 270 -35.12 -11.26 12.75
N THR A 271 -34.54 -12.30 12.16
CA THR A 271 -35.29 -13.55 11.84
C THR A 271 -35.72 -14.32 13.08
N THR A 272 -35.06 -14.07 14.22
CA THR A 272 -35.38 -14.65 15.52
C THR A 272 -36.23 -13.72 16.39
N GLY A 273 -36.73 -12.60 15.84
CA GLY A 273 -37.59 -11.64 16.53
C GLY A 273 -36.85 -10.57 17.35
N MET A 274 -35.51 -10.50 17.29
CA MET A 274 -34.77 -9.42 17.95
C MET A 274 -34.96 -8.09 17.22
N SER A 275 -35.07 -6.99 17.99
CA SER A 275 -35.17 -5.65 17.42
C SER A 275 -33.94 -5.31 16.59
N MET A 276 -34.17 -4.88 15.34
CA MET A 276 -33.13 -4.48 14.39
C MET A 276 -32.79 -2.99 14.48
N VAL A 277 -33.58 -2.19 15.20
CA VAL A 277 -33.50 -0.72 15.13
C VAL A 277 -32.20 -0.20 15.71
N LEU A 278 -31.95 -0.44 16.99
CA LEU A 278 -30.75 0.05 17.66
C LEU A 278 -29.44 -0.51 17.07
N PRO A 279 -29.26 -1.84 16.90
CA PRO A 279 -28.01 -2.39 16.39
C PRO A 279 -27.82 -2.10 14.90
N GLY A 280 -28.90 -1.96 14.12
CA GLY A 280 -28.85 -1.54 12.72
C GLY A 280 -28.42 -0.08 12.58
N LEU A 281 -28.97 0.85 13.38
CA LEU A 281 -28.52 2.24 13.41
C LEU A 281 -27.07 2.37 13.85
N LEU A 282 -26.65 1.62 14.87
CA LEU A 282 -25.26 1.60 15.32
C LEU A 282 -24.33 1.12 14.21
N ALA A 283 -24.69 0.03 13.51
CA ALA A 283 -23.92 -0.47 12.38
C ALA A 283 -23.75 0.58 11.26
N LEU A 284 -24.83 1.23 10.85
CA LEU A 284 -24.80 2.29 9.84
C LEU A 284 -23.96 3.49 10.30
N ALA A 285 -24.10 3.91 11.56
CA ALA A 285 -23.32 4.99 12.13
C ALA A 285 -21.82 4.67 12.16
N MET A 286 -21.44 3.44 12.51
CA MET A 286 -20.05 2.99 12.49
C MET A 286 -19.46 3.05 11.08
N VAL A 287 -20.16 2.50 10.07
CA VAL A 287 -19.69 2.54 8.68
C VAL A 287 -19.60 3.98 8.18
N GLY A 288 -20.60 4.82 8.45
CA GLY A 288 -20.59 6.25 8.13
C GLY A 288 -19.42 7.00 8.77
N LEU A 289 -19.13 6.74 10.04
CA LEU A 289 -17.99 7.33 10.76
C LEU A 289 -16.65 6.87 10.18
N GLY A 290 -16.52 5.58 9.82
CA GLY A 290 -15.34 5.05 9.14
C GLY A 290 -15.07 5.75 7.80
N LEU A 291 -16.10 5.87 6.96
CA LEU A 291 -16.02 6.59 5.68
C LEU A 291 -15.72 8.08 5.87
N PHE A 292 -16.29 8.71 6.90
CA PHE A 292 -16.00 10.09 7.26
C PHE A 292 -14.54 10.29 7.70
N CYS A 293 -13.97 9.36 8.47
CA CYS A 293 -12.54 9.41 8.80
C CYS A 293 -11.66 9.39 7.55
N VAL A 294 -11.98 8.54 6.56
CA VAL A 294 -11.26 8.54 5.27
C VAL A 294 -11.47 9.83 4.49
N TRP A 295 -12.67 10.42 4.53
CA TRP A 295 -12.91 11.72 3.93
C TRP A 295 -12.00 12.82 4.50
N LEU A 296 -11.73 12.81 5.82
CA LEU A 296 -10.78 13.71 6.47
C LEU A 296 -9.31 13.44 6.11
N GLU A 297 -8.98 12.24 5.64
CA GLU A 297 -7.61 11.87 5.21
C GLU A 297 -7.30 12.31 3.77
N ILE A 298 -8.32 12.57 2.96
CA ILE A 298 -8.17 12.92 1.56
C ILE A 298 -7.66 14.36 1.44
N GLY A 299 -6.58 14.58 0.68
CA GLY A 299 -5.98 15.92 0.53
C GLY A 299 -6.85 16.95 -0.23
N ARG A 300 -7.82 16.50 -1.04
CA ARG A 300 -8.85 17.32 -1.71
C ARG A 300 -10.25 16.75 -1.41
N PRO A 301 -10.79 16.94 -0.20
CA PRO A 301 -11.97 16.22 0.28
C PRO A 301 -13.22 16.46 -0.58
N TRP A 302 -13.40 17.66 -1.11
CA TRP A 302 -14.54 17.99 -1.97
C TRP A 302 -14.55 17.30 -3.34
N ARG A 303 -13.43 16.70 -3.75
CA ARG A 303 -13.33 15.91 -4.98
C ARG A 303 -13.73 14.44 -4.78
N PHE A 304 -14.17 14.03 -3.60
CA PHE A 304 -14.44 12.63 -3.27
C PHE A 304 -15.42 11.94 -4.23
N PHE A 305 -16.33 12.68 -4.87
CA PHE A 305 -17.22 12.16 -5.91
C PHE A 305 -16.48 11.49 -7.07
N ASN A 306 -15.22 11.86 -7.32
CA ASN A 306 -14.40 11.23 -8.34
C ASN A 306 -14.08 9.76 -8.03
N VAL A 307 -14.26 9.29 -6.78
CA VAL A 307 -13.97 7.90 -6.36
C VAL A 307 -14.77 6.89 -7.18
N PHE A 308 -15.93 7.28 -7.74
CA PHE A 308 -16.84 6.38 -8.43
C PHE A 308 -16.45 6.07 -9.89
N TYR A 309 -15.38 6.65 -10.42
CA TYR A 309 -15.03 6.51 -11.84
C TYR A 309 -14.32 5.20 -12.22
N HIS A 310 -13.61 4.54 -11.29
CA HIS A 310 -12.71 3.42 -11.62
C HIS A 310 -13.11 2.04 -11.07
N ALA A 311 -14.39 1.70 -11.08
CA ALA A 311 -14.93 0.45 -10.50
C ALA A 311 -14.29 -0.84 -11.04
N ARG A 312 -13.85 -0.84 -12.30
CA ARG A 312 -13.26 -2.01 -12.96
C ARG A 312 -11.92 -2.43 -12.37
N MET A 313 -11.12 -1.51 -11.82
CA MET A 313 -9.78 -1.83 -11.32
C MET A 313 -9.62 -1.57 -9.81
N SER A 314 -10.15 -0.45 -9.29
CA SER A 314 -9.89 -0.05 -7.91
C SER A 314 -10.87 -0.68 -6.93
N TRP A 315 -10.33 -1.40 -5.94
CA TRP A 315 -11.12 -1.93 -4.83
C TRP A 315 -11.68 -0.85 -3.90
N MET A 316 -11.05 0.32 -3.82
CA MET A 316 -11.57 1.46 -3.07
C MET A 316 -12.83 2.05 -3.74
N THR A 317 -12.86 2.09 -5.07
CA THR A 317 -14.10 2.44 -5.80
C THR A 317 -15.20 1.42 -5.52
N ARG A 318 -14.87 0.12 -5.53
CA ARG A 318 -15.85 -0.94 -5.25
C ARG A 318 -16.40 -0.83 -3.83
N GLU A 319 -15.56 -0.60 -2.82
CA GLU A 319 -15.97 -0.34 -1.44
C GLU A 319 -16.98 0.83 -1.38
N ALA A 320 -16.66 1.96 -2.00
CA ALA A 320 -17.55 3.12 -2.02
C ALA A 320 -18.88 2.83 -2.73
N MET A 321 -18.84 2.12 -3.87
CA MET A 321 -20.03 1.77 -4.64
C MET A 321 -20.96 0.80 -3.93
N VAL A 322 -20.43 -0.19 -3.20
CA VAL A 322 -21.28 -1.10 -2.40
C VAL A 322 -21.72 -0.47 -1.08
N GLY A 323 -20.96 0.52 -0.57
CA GLY A 323 -21.33 1.29 0.61
C GLY A 323 -22.63 2.08 0.44
N ILE A 324 -22.89 2.66 -0.74
CA ILE A 324 -24.13 3.41 -1.02
C ILE A 324 -25.40 2.55 -0.84
N PRO A 325 -25.59 1.43 -1.57
CA PRO A 325 -26.76 0.58 -1.40
C PRO A 325 -26.79 -0.08 -0.02
N PHE A 326 -25.63 -0.40 0.59
CA PHE A 326 -25.59 -0.86 1.98
C PHE A 326 -26.24 0.17 2.93
N MET A 327 -25.82 1.43 2.85
CA MET A 327 -26.33 2.49 3.73
C MET A 327 -27.83 2.75 3.48
N GLY A 328 -28.25 2.84 2.21
CA GLY A 328 -29.65 3.08 1.84
C GLY A 328 -30.57 1.93 2.23
N LEU A 329 -30.25 0.70 1.83
CA LEU A 329 -31.06 -0.48 2.14
C LEU A 329 -31.02 -0.82 3.63
N GLY A 330 -29.89 -0.60 4.29
CA GLY A 330 -29.76 -0.80 5.73
C GLY A 330 -30.64 0.17 6.51
N PHE A 331 -30.68 1.45 6.10
CA PHE A 331 -31.58 2.43 6.71
C PHE A 331 -33.06 2.08 6.47
N LEU A 332 -33.43 1.68 5.25
CA LEU A 332 -34.78 1.21 4.95
C LEU A 332 -35.17 -0.04 5.77
N THR A 333 -34.24 -0.95 6.00
CA THR A 333 -34.44 -2.13 6.86
C THR A 333 -34.77 -1.71 8.29
N VAL A 334 -34.01 -0.76 8.84
CA VAL A 334 -34.25 -0.20 10.19
C VAL A 334 -35.63 0.46 10.28
N LEU A 335 -36.03 1.21 9.27
CA LEU A 335 -37.32 1.92 9.26
C LEU A 335 -38.52 0.98 9.11
N THR A 336 -38.40 -0.03 8.26
CA THR A 336 -39.53 -0.89 7.87
C THR A 336 -39.61 -2.19 8.67
N GLY A 337 -38.51 -2.61 9.30
CA GLY A 337 -38.39 -3.94 9.88
C GLY A 337 -38.35 -5.08 8.84
N SER A 338 -38.12 -4.77 7.56
CA SER A 338 -38.19 -5.76 6.48
C SER A 338 -36.96 -6.68 6.45
N ILE A 339 -37.14 -7.94 6.80
CA ILE A 339 -36.09 -8.98 6.76
C ILE A 339 -35.50 -9.15 5.35
N PRO A 340 -36.28 -9.25 4.26
CA PRO A 340 -35.71 -9.36 2.91
C PRO A 340 -34.78 -8.20 2.55
N LEU A 341 -35.14 -6.96 2.90
CA LEU A 341 -34.27 -5.80 2.70
C LEU A 341 -32.99 -5.92 3.53
N GLY A 342 -33.11 -6.39 4.77
CA GLY A 342 -31.97 -6.62 5.66
C GLY A 342 -30.97 -7.63 5.11
N VAL A 343 -31.45 -8.72 4.51
CA VAL A 343 -30.59 -9.72 3.86
C VAL A 343 -29.84 -9.11 2.67
N VAL A 344 -30.52 -8.34 1.81
CA VAL A 344 -29.87 -7.69 0.67
C VAL A 344 -28.84 -6.66 1.14
N ALA A 345 -29.17 -5.84 2.15
CA ALA A 345 -28.24 -4.90 2.76
C ALA A 345 -27.01 -5.63 3.33
N ALA A 346 -27.20 -6.75 4.04
CA ALA A 346 -26.12 -7.54 4.59
C ALA A 346 -25.18 -8.12 3.51
N VAL A 347 -25.70 -8.49 2.33
CA VAL A 347 -24.86 -8.91 1.18
C VAL A 347 -23.95 -7.76 0.71
N PHE A 348 -24.48 -6.54 0.57
CA PHE A 348 -23.65 -5.38 0.26
C PHE A 348 -22.63 -5.07 1.36
N GLY A 349 -23.02 -5.22 2.63
CA GLY A 349 -22.11 -5.09 3.77
C GLY A 349 -20.96 -6.11 3.73
N MET A 350 -21.24 -7.35 3.36
CA MET A 350 -20.19 -8.37 3.18
C MET A 350 -19.29 -8.09 1.98
N ALA A 351 -19.84 -7.57 0.88
CA ALA A 351 -19.05 -7.09 -0.25
C ALA A 351 -18.15 -5.93 0.13
N PHE A 352 -18.61 -5.02 1.00
CA PHE A 352 -17.83 -3.92 1.56
C PHE A 352 -16.65 -4.45 2.39
N LEU A 353 -16.90 -5.34 3.35
CA LEU A 353 -15.84 -5.97 4.17
C LEU A 353 -14.82 -6.73 3.30
N TYR A 354 -15.29 -7.42 2.28
CA TYR A 354 -14.40 -8.09 1.33
C TYR A 354 -13.53 -7.09 0.56
N ALA A 355 -14.13 -5.98 0.09
CA ALA A 355 -13.41 -4.92 -0.59
C ALA A 355 -12.28 -4.34 0.28
N GLN A 356 -12.49 -4.18 1.59
CA GLN A 356 -11.44 -3.75 2.52
C GLN A 356 -10.23 -4.68 2.52
N GLY A 357 -10.44 -5.99 2.63
CA GLY A 357 -9.33 -6.96 2.52
C GLY A 357 -8.60 -6.88 1.18
N ARG A 358 -9.35 -6.65 0.08
CA ARG A 358 -8.79 -6.53 -1.27
C ARG A 358 -8.04 -5.22 -1.52
N ILE A 359 -8.41 -4.13 -0.84
CA ILE A 359 -7.67 -2.87 -0.85
C ILE A 359 -6.25 -3.11 -0.33
N LEU A 360 -6.10 -3.77 0.83
CA LEU A 360 -4.76 -4.09 1.34
C LEU A 360 -3.98 -4.98 0.37
N ARG A 361 -4.61 -6.05 -0.14
CA ARG A 361 -3.96 -6.97 -1.08
C ARG A 361 -3.45 -6.29 -2.36
N ALA A 362 -4.16 -5.28 -2.86
CA ALA A 362 -3.76 -4.60 -4.09
C ALA A 362 -2.58 -3.63 -3.90
N ALA A 363 -2.22 -3.29 -2.65
CA ALA A 363 -1.07 -2.45 -2.34
C ALA A 363 0.27 -3.22 -2.44
N LYS A 364 0.77 -3.45 -3.67
CA LYS A 364 2.04 -4.16 -3.91
C LYS A 364 3.25 -3.57 -3.15
N GLY A 365 3.21 -2.30 -2.76
CA GLY A 365 4.30 -1.62 -2.06
C GLY A 365 4.48 -1.99 -0.58
N ILE A 366 3.50 -2.62 0.05
CA ILE A 366 3.57 -3.04 1.47
C ILE A 366 3.54 -4.58 1.53
N PRO A 367 4.67 -5.26 1.83
CA PRO A 367 4.75 -6.72 1.86
C PRO A 367 3.70 -7.38 2.75
N ALA A 368 3.47 -6.82 3.95
CA ALA A 368 2.47 -7.31 4.89
C ALA A 368 1.04 -7.27 4.31
N TRP A 369 0.73 -6.30 3.45
CA TRP A 369 -0.60 -6.12 2.90
C TRP A 369 -0.81 -6.89 1.60
N ARG A 370 0.18 -6.96 0.71
CA ARG A 370 0.03 -7.67 -0.58
C ARG A 370 -0.09 -9.19 -0.45
N HIS A 371 0.29 -9.75 0.70
CA HIS A 371 0.21 -11.18 0.95
C HIS A 371 -1.26 -11.66 0.86
N PRO A 372 -1.56 -12.74 0.11
CA PRO A 372 -2.93 -13.15 -0.17
C PRO A 372 -3.75 -13.51 1.08
N GLY A 373 -3.08 -14.02 2.13
CA GLY A 373 -3.68 -14.32 3.43
C GLY A 373 -4.27 -13.12 4.18
N ILE A 374 -3.99 -11.87 3.75
CA ILE A 374 -4.56 -10.69 4.41
C ILE A 374 -6.08 -10.62 4.26
N VAL A 375 -6.62 -11.09 3.13
CA VAL A 375 -8.05 -10.99 2.82
C VAL A 375 -8.88 -11.83 3.79
N PRO A 376 -8.64 -13.15 3.94
CA PRO A 376 -9.39 -13.96 4.92
C PRO A 376 -9.16 -13.47 6.35
N LEU A 377 -7.97 -12.94 6.68
CA LEU A 377 -7.69 -12.39 8.01
C LEU A 377 -8.56 -11.16 8.31
N ILE A 378 -8.67 -10.20 7.38
CA ILE A 378 -9.52 -9.02 7.55
C ILE A 378 -11.00 -9.40 7.64
N VAL A 379 -11.46 -10.33 6.80
CA VAL A 379 -12.85 -10.80 6.80
C VAL A 379 -13.19 -11.52 8.10
N ALA A 380 -12.38 -12.49 8.54
CA ALA A 380 -12.59 -13.21 9.79
C ALA A 380 -12.58 -12.26 10.99
N THR A 381 -11.67 -11.26 10.98
CA THR A 381 -11.59 -10.25 12.03
C THR A 381 -12.84 -9.37 12.07
N GLY A 382 -13.28 -8.83 10.92
CA GLY A 382 -14.50 -8.02 10.83
C GLY A 382 -15.76 -8.76 11.29
N LEU A 383 -15.93 -10.01 10.86
CA LEU A 383 -17.03 -10.88 11.30
C LEU A 383 -17.03 -11.08 12.81
N THR A 384 -15.86 -11.38 13.39
CA THR A 384 -15.73 -11.59 14.85
C THR A 384 -16.07 -10.31 15.63
N GLU A 385 -15.62 -9.15 15.16
CA GLU A 385 -15.91 -7.86 15.79
C GLU A 385 -17.41 -7.54 15.75
N GLY A 386 -18.05 -7.69 14.59
CA GLY A 386 -19.48 -7.38 14.43
C GLY A 386 -20.38 -8.28 15.27
N VAL A 387 -20.11 -9.59 15.28
CA VAL A 387 -20.83 -10.52 16.15
C VAL A 387 -20.52 -10.25 17.62
N GLY A 388 -19.29 -9.84 17.97
CA GLY A 388 -18.92 -9.45 19.32
C GLY A 388 -19.74 -8.27 19.84
N ILE A 389 -19.94 -7.22 19.02
CA ILE A 389 -20.80 -6.08 19.34
C ILE A 389 -22.26 -6.52 19.47
N PHE A 390 -22.74 -7.36 18.53
CA PHE A 390 -24.11 -7.87 18.57
C PHE A 390 -24.38 -8.72 19.83
N ALA A 391 -23.40 -9.48 20.30
CA ALA A 391 -23.48 -10.26 21.52
C ALA A 391 -23.63 -9.38 22.77
N VAL A 392 -22.88 -8.27 22.84
CA VAL A 392 -23.06 -7.26 23.90
C VAL A 392 -24.46 -6.65 23.84
N TYR A 393 -24.94 -6.29 22.65
CA TYR A 393 -26.30 -5.80 22.46
C TYR A 393 -27.37 -6.80 22.92
N ALA A 394 -27.25 -8.08 22.52
CA ALA A 394 -28.17 -9.13 22.89
C ALA A 394 -28.31 -9.28 24.41
N VAL A 395 -27.20 -9.13 25.14
CA VAL A 395 -27.20 -9.14 26.62
C VAL A 395 -27.91 -7.91 27.19
N ILE A 396 -27.66 -6.72 26.65
CA ILE A 396 -28.29 -5.46 27.10
C ILE A 396 -29.81 -5.52 26.96
N VAL A 397 -30.32 -6.12 25.88
CA VAL A 397 -31.77 -6.24 25.65
C VAL A 397 -32.39 -7.47 26.31
N GLY A 398 -31.64 -8.21 27.12
CA GLY A 398 -32.15 -9.37 27.86
C GLY A 398 -32.49 -10.56 26.98
N ALA A 399 -31.71 -10.83 25.92
CA ALA A 399 -31.92 -11.99 25.06
C ALA A 399 -31.90 -13.30 25.87
N GLY A 400 -32.76 -14.24 25.47
CA GLY A 400 -32.89 -15.53 26.13
C GLY A 400 -31.60 -16.36 26.12
N SER A 401 -31.50 -17.31 27.05
CA SER A 401 -30.31 -18.17 27.21
C SER A 401 -29.95 -18.96 25.95
N SER A 402 -30.94 -19.44 25.18
CA SER A 402 -30.73 -20.14 23.90
C SER A 402 -30.06 -19.25 22.84
N SER A 403 -30.50 -18.01 22.72
CA SER A 403 -29.89 -17.03 21.80
C SER A 403 -28.45 -16.70 22.21
N LEU A 404 -28.20 -16.53 23.51
CA LEU A 404 -26.86 -16.28 24.03
C LEU A 404 -25.92 -17.47 23.84
N GLN A 405 -26.39 -18.71 24.00
CA GLN A 405 -25.62 -19.92 23.71
C GLN A 405 -25.30 -20.06 22.22
N THR A 406 -26.23 -19.68 21.35
CA THR A 406 -26.02 -19.67 19.90
C THR A 406 -24.95 -18.65 19.52
N LEU A 407 -25.04 -17.43 20.05
CA LEU A 407 -24.03 -16.40 19.86
C LEU A 407 -22.66 -16.81 20.42
N ALA A 408 -22.64 -17.47 21.58
CA ALA A 408 -21.40 -17.99 22.14
C ALA A 408 -20.73 -19.00 21.23
N SER A 409 -21.50 -19.92 20.64
CA SER A 409 -21.02 -20.93 19.69
C SER A 409 -20.49 -20.29 18.41
N ILE A 410 -21.22 -19.32 17.85
CA ILE A 410 -20.79 -18.59 16.65
C ILE A 410 -19.49 -17.82 16.93
N LEU A 411 -19.40 -17.10 18.05
CA LEU A 411 -18.19 -16.38 18.44
C LEU A 411 -17.00 -17.33 18.61
N LEU A 412 -17.20 -18.50 19.20
CA LEU A 412 -16.15 -19.50 19.36
C LEU A 412 -15.58 -19.95 18.00
N ILE A 413 -16.46 -20.23 17.04
CA ILE A 413 -16.08 -20.58 15.67
C ILE A 413 -15.34 -19.42 14.99
N LEU A 414 -15.85 -18.20 15.09
CA LEU A 414 -15.25 -17.02 14.45
C LEU A 414 -13.87 -16.69 15.05
N ILE A 415 -13.71 -16.80 16.38
CA ILE A 415 -12.41 -16.65 17.04
C ILE A 415 -11.44 -17.73 16.57
N ALA A 416 -11.86 -18.99 16.46
CA ALA A 416 -11.03 -20.07 15.94
C ALA A 416 -10.58 -19.81 14.49
N LEU A 417 -11.51 -19.40 13.61
CA LEU A 417 -11.21 -19.03 12.22
C LEU A 417 -10.24 -17.84 12.15
N ARG A 418 -10.42 -16.83 13.01
CA ARG A 418 -9.54 -15.66 13.10
C ARG A 418 -8.13 -16.04 13.56
N VAL A 419 -8.01 -16.88 14.58
CA VAL A 419 -6.72 -17.40 15.08
C VAL A 419 -6.02 -18.23 14.01
N PHE A 420 -6.76 -19.09 13.30
CA PHE A 420 -6.24 -19.88 12.20
C PHE A 420 -5.76 -18.98 11.05
N ALA A 421 -6.58 -18.01 10.62
CA ALA A 421 -6.22 -17.06 9.57
C ALA A 421 -4.97 -16.25 9.93
N TRP A 422 -4.86 -15.79 11.18
CA TRP A 422 -3.68 -15.08 11.68
C TRP A 422 -2.44 -15.98 11.68
N SER A 423 -2.55 -17.19 12.20
CA SER A 423 -1.42 -18.12 12.31
C SER A 423 -0.93 -18.56 10.93
N SER A 424 -1.84 -18.86 10.01
CA SER A 424 -1.55 -19.18 8.61
C SER A 424 -0.90 -17.98 7.89
N TYR A 425 -1.49 -16.79 8.04
CA TYR A 425 -0.94 -15.55 7.48
C TYR A 425 0.48 -15.28 8.00
N ARG A 426 0.69 -15.31 9.32
CA ARG A 426 1.99 -15.02 9.93
C ARG A 426 3.05 -16.03 9.54
N THR A 427 2.70 -17.32 9.50
CA THR A 427 3.62 -18.39 9.10
C THR A 427 4.01 -18.26 7.63
N SER A 428 3.03 -18.04 6.75
CA SER A 428 3.26 -17.85 5.31
C SER A 428 4.06 -16.59 5.02
N LEU A 429 3.77 -15.49 5.73
CA LEU A 429 4.53 -14.24 5.65
C LEU A 429 5.98 -14.44 6.11
N GLY A 430 6.21 -15.26 7.15
CA GLY A 430 7.55 -15.66 7.59
C GLY A 430 8.34 -16.41 6.52
N ARG A 431 7.70 -17.33 5.79
CA ARG A 431 8.33 -18.12 4.71
C ARG A 431 8.67 -17.30 3.47
N ILE A 432 7.77 -16.41 3.06
CA ILE A 432 7.98 -15.54 1.87
C ILE A 432 8.94 -14.37 2.20
N GLY A 433 9.10 -14.07 3.49
CA GLY A 433 9.86 -12.93 3.98
C GLY A 433 9.02 -11.66 4.01
N ALA A 434 9.30 -10.82 5.00
CA ALA A 434 8.81 -9.46 5.12
C ALA A 434 9.89 -8.60 5.80
N PRO A 435 9.76 -7.26 5.77
CA PRO A 435 10.66 -6.39 6.50
C PRO A 435 10.75 -6.75 7.99
N THR A 436 11.95 -6.69 8.56
CA THR A 436 12.20 -6.93 10.00
C THR A 436 11.29 -6.06 10.88
N GLY A 437 11.13 -4.79 10.50
CA GLY A 437 10.23 -3.84 11.17
C GLY A 437 8.77 -4.29 11.23
N THR A 438 8.27 -5.00 10.22
CA THR A 438 6.90 -5.56 10.23
C THR A 438 6.77 -6.62 11.33
N PHE A 439 7.72 -7.54 11.43
CA PHE A 439 7.69 -8.58 12.46
C PHE A 439 7.92 -8.02 13.86
N ALA A 440 8.81 -7.03 14.00
CA ALA A 440 9.01 -6.30 15.25
C ALA A 440 7.72 -5.62 15.70
N ALA A 441 7.01 -4.93 14.79
CA ALA A 441 5.71 -4.33 15.08
C ALA A 441 4.66 -5.38 15.52
N PHE A 442 4.59 -6.52 14.84
CA PHE A 442 3.71 -7.63 15.25
C PHE A 442 4.14 -8.30 16.56
N ALA A 443 5.39 -8.17 16.99
CA ALA A 443 5.88 -8.69 18.26
C ALA A 443 5.60 -7.72 19.41
N ALA A 444 5.69 -6.41 19.16
CA ALA A 444 5.47 -5.35 20.14
C ALA A 444 3.98 -5.05 20.42
N ASP A 445 3.06 -5.53 19.58
CA ASP A 445 1.63 -5.29 19.77
C ASP A 445 1.11 -5.94 21.07
N PRO A 446 0.53 -5.18 22.02
CA PRO A 446 0.12 -5.70 23.33
C PRO A 446 -1.07 -6.68 23.27
N ILE A 447 -1.88 -6.64 22.21
CA ILE A 447 -3.03 -7.54 22.05
C ILE A 447 -2.95 -8.24 20.70
N LYS A 448 -2.39 -9.45 20.68
CA LYS A 448 -2.21 -10.23 19.45
C LYS A 448 -3.44 -11.06 19.11
N LEU A 449 -3.57 -11.45 17.84
CA LEU A 449 -4.54 -12.46 17.40
C LEU A 449 -4.03 -13.91 17.59
N THR A 450 -3.01 -14.10 18.40
CA THR A 450 -2.44 -15.42 18.71
C THR A 450 -3.36 -16.25 19.60
N PRO A 451 -3.23 -17.60 19.59
CA PRO A 451 -4.00 -18.48 20.47
C PRO A 451 -3.96 -18.06 21.95
N THR A 452 -2.81 -17.63 22.45
CA THR A 452 -2.63 -17.22 23.86
C THR A 452 -3.45 -16.00 24.24
N HIS A 453 -3.45 -14.97 23.40
CA HIS A 453 -4.20 -13.72 23.64
C HIS A 453 -5.71 -13.91 23.40
N GLN A 454 -6.09 -14.90 22.59
CA GLN A 454 -7.49 -15.27 22.35
C GLN A 454 -7.99 -16.35 23.32
N ALA A 455 -7.14 -16.86 24.22
CA ALA A 455 -7.52 -17.89 25.17
C ALA A 455 -8.58 -17.39 26.16
N ILE A 456 -8.47 -16.14 26.63
CA ILE A 456 -9.43 -15.55 27.58
C ILE A 456 -10.85 -15.54 26.99
N PRO A 457 -11.14 -14.91 25.83
CA PRO A 457 -12.49 -14.94 25.27
C PRO A 457 -12.95 -16.37 24.94
N VAL A 458 -12.06 -17.28 24.52
CA VAL A 458 -12.42 -18.69 24.31
C VAL A 458 -12.88 -19.37 25.61
N VAL A 459 -12.12 -19.22 26.70
CA VAL A 459 -12.48 -19.81 28.00
C VAL A 459 -13.79 -19.23 28.51
N LEU A 460 -13.98 -17.91 28.41
CA LEU A 460 -15.24 -17.27 28.80
C LEU A 460 -16.44 -17.87 28.03
N LEU A 461 -16.30 -18.09 26.72
CA LEU A 461 -17.35 -18.70 25.90
C LEU A 461 -17.59 -20.16 26.24
N LEU A 462 -16.55 -20.96 26.49
CA LEU A 462 -16.70 -22.35 26.90
C LEU A 462 -17.42 -22.47 28.26
N VAL A 463 -17.08 -21.61 29.22
CA VAL A 463 -17.78 -21.54 30.52
C VAL A 463 -19.22 -21.06 30.32
N ALA A 464 -19.46 -20.09 29.43
CA ALA A 464 -20.81 -19.62 29.10
C ALA A 464 -21.69 -20.72 28.50
N LEU A 465 -21.11 -21.65 27.73
CA LEU A 465 -21.80 -22.80 27.16
C LEU A 465 -22.06 -23.89 28.22
N ALA A 466 -21.11 -24.11 29.12
CA ALA A 466 -21.23 -25.11 30.18
C ALA A 466 -22.17 -24.69 31.32
N VAL A 467 -22.24 -23.38 31.62
CA VAL A 467 -23.01 -22.82 32.74
C VAL A 467 -23.96 -21.74 32.21
N PRO A 468 -25.18 -22.10 31.75
CA PRO A 468 -26.11 -21.18 31.09
C PRO A 468 -26.51 -19.95 31.94
N MET A 469 -26.48 -20.08 33.27
CA MET A 469 -26.79 -18.99 34.19
C MET A 469 -25.78 -17.83 34.10
N LEU A 470 -24.53 -18.12 33.72
CA LEU A 470 -23.47 -17.13 33.60
C LEU A 470 -23.34 -16.58 32.17
N SER A 471 -24.08 -17.11 31.20
CA SER A 471 -23.95 -16.74 29.79
C SER A 471 -24.05 -15.23 29.53
N PRO A 472 -24.98 -14.46 30.14
CA PRO A 472 -25.09 -13.03 29.82
C PRO A 472 -23.78 -12.25 30.07
N VAL A 473 -23.17 -12.44 31.23
CA VAL A 473 -21.94 -11.72 31.60
C VAL A 473 -20.76 -12.22 30.77
N LEU A 474 -20.61 -13.54 30.66
CA LEU A 474 -19.45 -14.15 30.01
C LEU A 474 -19.43 -13.92 28.49
N VAL A 475 -20.59 -13.98 27.83
CA VAL A 475 -20.72 -13.72 26.38
C VAL A 475 -20.45 -12.26 26.06
N ALA A 476 -20.98 -11.32 26.85
CA ALA A 476 -20.70 -9.90 26.66
C ALA A 476 -19.20 -9.59 26.82
N LEU A 477 -18.57 -10.09 27.88
CA LEU A 477 -17.13 -9.90 28.12
C LEU A 477 -16.28 -10.52 27.00
N ALA A 478 -16.59 -11.75 26.57
CA ALA A 478 -15.89 -12.40 25.47
C ALA A 478 -16.04 -11.61 24.15
N GLY A 479 -17.25 -11.14 23.85
CA GLY A 479 -17.53 -10.29 22.68
C GLY A 479 -16.73 -8.99 22.69
N ALA A 480 -16.67 -8.29 23.85
CA ALA A 480 -15.93 -7.05 24.01
C ALA A 480 -14.40 -7.25 23.86
N LEU A 481 -13.84 -8.31 24.44
CA LEU A 481 -12.41 -8.65 24.28
C LEU A 481 -12.08 -9.05 22.84
N ALA A 482 -12.97 -9.80 22.20
CA ALA A 482 -12.80 -10.19 20.80
C ALA A 482 -12.87 -8.99 19.86
N LEU A 483 -13.72 -8.00 20.15
CA LEU A 483 -13.77 -6.71 19.46
C LEU A 483 -12.47 -5.91 19.64
N ALA A 484 -12.06 -5.68 20.89
CA ALA A 484 -10.89 -4.87 21.21
C ALA A 484 -9.61 -5.42 20.56
N SER A 485 -9.41 -6.74 20.58
CA SER A 485 -8.28 -7.38 19.92
C SER A 485 -8.28 -7.22 18.39
N GLY A 486 -9.45 -7.23 17.75
CA GLY A 486 -9.58 -6.96 16.32
C GLY A 486 -9.22 -5.52 15.95
N TRP A 487 -9.70 -4.56 16.74
CA TRP A 487 -9.43 -3.13 16.55
C TRP A 487 -7.94 -2.79 16.70
N VAL A 488 -7.31 -3.29 17.77
CA VAL A 488 -5.87 -3.11 18.01
C VAL A 488 -5.06 -3.70 16.86
N PHE A 489 -5.39 -4.93 16.42
CA PHE A 489 -4.74 -5.56 15.28
C PHE A 489 -4.86 -4.73 13.99
N LYS A 490 -6.07 -4.30 13.62
CA LYS A 490 -6.29 -3.51 12.40
C LYS A 490 -5.55 -2.18 12.46
N TYR A 491 -5.57 -1.50 13.61
CA TYR A 491 -4.80 -0.29 13.82
C TYR A 491 -3.30 -0.54 13.65
N GLY A 492 -2.75 -1.57 14.30
CA GLY A 492 -1.35 -1.96 14.21
C GLY A 492 -0.93 -2.35 12.79
N LEU A 493 -1.75 -3.12 12.09
CA LEU A 493 -1.51 -3.53 10.70
C LEU A 493 -1.39 -2.32 9.75
N ILE A 494 -2.25 -1.31 9.91
CA ILE A 494 -2.26 -0.14 9.03
C ILE A 494 -1.17 0.87 9.40
N THR A 495 -0.96 1.11 10.69
CA THR A 495 -0.15 2.25 11.15
C THR A 495 1.22 1.89 11.69
N ARG A 496 1.45 0.63 12.10
CA ARG A 496 2.70 0.21 12.79
C ARG A 496 3.46 -0.89 12.06
N ALA A 497 2.77 -1.82 11.40
CA ALA A 497 3.38 -2.96 10.70
C ALA A 497 3.50 -2.77 9.18
N ALA A 498 3.07 -1.61 8.67
CA ALA A 498 3.01 -1.28 7.24
C ALA A 498 4.34 -0.74 6.70
N PHE A 499 5.41 -1.54 6.81
CA PHE A 499 6.70 -1.20 6.21
C PHE A 499 6.64 -1.38 4.70
N ASN A 500 7.25 -0.46 3.96
CA ASN A 500 7.35 -0.55 2.51
C ASN A 500 8.34 -1.64 2.06
N GLN A 501 8.36 -1.94 0.76
CA GLN A 501 9.23 -2.96 0.16
C GLN A 501 10.74 -2.73 0.42
N GLY A 502 11.16 -1.51 0.73
CA GLY A 502 12.56 -1.08 0.62
C GLY A 502 13.06 -1.11 -0.82
N TYR A 503 14.36 -0.90 -0.97
CA TYR A 503 15.08 -1.08 -2.24
C TYR A 503 15.88 -2.38 -2.20
N SER A 504 16.03 -3.01 -3.36
CA SER A 504 16.90 -4.17 -3.53
C SER A 504 17.83 -3.90 -4.71
N LEU A 505 19.09 -4.30 -4.55
CA LEU A 505 20.04 -4.31 -5.65
C LEU A 505 20.33 -5.76 -5.98
N LYS A 506 19.83 -6.25 -7.11
CA LYS A 506 19.98 -7.67 -7.49
C LYS A 506 21.43 -8.04 -7.81
N LYS A 507 22.19 -7.09 -8.36
CA LYS A 507 23.56 -7.27 -8.82
C LYS A 507 24.38 -6.01 -8.51
N MET A 508 25.53 -6.16 -7.86
CA MET A 508 26.44 -5.06 -7.60
C MET A 508 27.27 -4.76 -8.87
N PRO A 509 27.46 -3.49 -9.26
CA PRO A 509 28.35 -3.15 -10.36
C PRO A 509 29.80 -3.45 -10.00
N ALA A 510 30.58 -3.95 -10.97
CA ALA A 510 32.02 -4.09 -10.82
C ALA A 510 32.68 -2.69 -10.93
N ARG A 511 33.37 -2.25 -9.86
CA ARG A 511 34.15 -1.01 -9.86
C ARG A 511 35.64 -1.31 -9.84
N GLY A 512 36.38 -0.82 -10.83
CA GLY A 512 37.80 -1.11 -10.99
C GLY A 512 38.07 -2.51 -11.55
N ALA A 513 39.15 -3.16 -11.11
CA ALA A 513 39.55 -4.51 -11.53
C ALA A 513 38.94 -5.64 -10.67
N GLY A 514 37.98 -5.32 -9.79
CA GLY A 514 37.36 -6.29 -8.87
C GLY A 514 36.16 -7.04 -9.47
N LEU A 515 35.83 -8.18 -8.86
CA LEU A 515 34.63 -8.97 -9.16
C LEU A 515 33.37 -8.27 -8.66
N SER A 516 32.22 -8.59 -9.25
CA SER A 516 30.92 -8.15 -8.73
C SER A 516 30.58 -8.88 -7.43
N SER A 517 30.08 -8.15 -6.43
CA SER A 517 29.58 -8.75 -5.19
C SER A 517 28.13 -9.26 -5.37
N PRO A 518 27.68 -10.21 -4.52
CA PRO A 518 26.27 -10.60 -4.48
C PRO A 518 25.36 -9.38 -4.27
N GLY A 519 24.16 -9.44 -4.84
CA GLY A 519 23.16 -8.40 -4.60
C GLY A 519 22.71 -8.37 -3.14
N VAL A 520 22.04 -7.29 -2.73
CA VAL A 520 21.63 -7.07 -1.34
C VAL A 520 20.19 -6.57 -1.26
N LYS A 521 19.47 -7.07 -0.26
CA LYS A 521 18.13 -6.58 0.12
C LYS A 521 18.08 -6.22 1.61
N PRO A 522 18.45 -4.98 1.97
CA PRO A 522 18.55 -4.52 3.36
C PRO A 522 17.22 -4.54 4.12
N GLY A 523 17.23 -4.90 5.40
CA GLY A 523 16.08 -4.76 6.31
C GLY A 523 15.02 -5.86 6.17
N TRP A 524 15.38 -7.00 5.59
CA TRP A 524 14.51 -8.17 5.41
C TRP A 524 15.07 -9.39 6.15
N THR A 525 14.18 -10.27 6.62
CA THR A 525 14.56 -11.55 7.21
C THR A 525 14.41 -12.68 6.20
N THR A 526 15.41 -13.55 6.07
CA THR A 526 15.21 -14.97 5.73
C THR A 526 15.07 -15.73 7.05
N ASN A 527 13.97 -16.46 7.24
CA ASN A 527 13.91 -17.56 8.21
C ASN A 527 13.96 -18.87 7.43
#